data_AF-A0A1M5Q7I6-F1
#
_entry.id   AF-A0A1M5Q7I6-F1
#
_cell.length_a   1.000
_cell.length_b   1.000
_cell.length_c   1.000
_cell.angle_alpha   90.00
_cell.angle_beta   90.00
_cell.angle_gamma   90.00
#
_symmetry.space_group_name_H-M   'P 1'
#
loop_
_entity.id
_entity.type
_entity.pdbx_description
1 polymer ?
#
loop_
_entity_poly.entity_id
_entity_poly.type
_entity_poly.pdbx_seq_one_letter_code
_entity_poly.pdbx_strand_id
1 'polypeptide(L)'
;MNKIILTLLLILSMSLTLVGCSRPDKFVGSADDETKKLLSDTISNYDLTRNIFGDNVTFDLSDVREIEGKKYIRVSGDIFENLNSYKKTVEETFTLKRSEEILNQLEDSKSILRNFDNKLYVADYYAQLPKEVQKLRVSIDSLDLITKKDNLLIVNYRKTNTGMTKVTYTDQVLLLEKENGKYLVSEDISKYTPADNEVKKIIEENYKIPEDNSTFIASNSLYLKNVGENDENTFLTLYKVFEPEQSKLVLKYSAMYNSSEKSIENLSIVNNRTVNKVFTDLCSNSSAKLLIIPIKEGDNPKKVVEFINYSDEEKENLPKYILIPKYLDENNLKISSSNLNLKDLYSTFYMGLDGNYTLTYSDSEGVLKLDTSTLETEKLPAEVEKLNFEKFNDYLGNIK
;
A
#
# COMPACT_ATOMS: atom_id res chain seq x y z
N MET A 1 43.92 44.95 -19.36
CA MET A 1 42.58 44.58 -18.84
C MET A 1 42.01 43.30 -19.46
N ASN A 2 42.17 43.04 -20.75
CA ASN A 2 41.53 41.89 -21.42
C ASN A 2 41.97 40.49 -20.93
N LYS A 3 43.21 40.32 -20.43
CA LYS A 3 43.67 39.02 -19.90
C LYS A 3 43.05 38.67 -18.54
N ILE A 4 42.88 39.65 -17.65
CA ILE A 4 42.33 39.44 -16.30
C ILE A 4 40.83 39.09 -16.38
N ILE A 5 40.10 39.75 -17.28
CA ILE A 5 38.68 39.46 -17.53
C ILE A 5 38.51 38.05 -18.10
N LEU A 6 39.40 37.62 -19.01
CA LEU A 6 39.37 36.28 -19.59
C LEU A 6 39.66 35.20 -18.53
N THR A 7 40.60 35.43 -17.62
CA THR A 7 40.90 34.51 -16.51
C THR A 7 39.74 34.42 -15.51
N LEU A 8 39.09 35.54 -15.21
CA LEU A 8 37.89 35.57 -14.35
C LEU A 8 36.71 34.83 -14.98
N LEU A 9 36.47 34.99 -16.29
CA LEU A 9 35.42 34.26 -17.01
C LEU A 9 35.68 32.75 -17.05
N LEU A 10 36.95 32.33 -17.20
CA LEU A 10 37.34 30.91 -17.19
C LEU A 10 37.21 30.25 -15.82
N ILE A 11 37.53 30.98 -14.74
CA ILE A 11 37.33 30.51 -13.36
C ILE A 11 35.83 30.41 -13.06
N LEU A 12 35.03 31.41 -13.47
CA LEU A 12 33.58 31.39 -13.29
C LEU A 12 32.92 30.24 -14.06
N SER A 13 33.36 29.99 -15.30
CA SER A 13 32.87 28.87 -16.11
C SER A 13 33.31 27.51 -15.57
N MET A 14 34.50 27.39 -14.97
CA MET A 14 34.94 26.17 -14.29
C MET A 14 34.22 25.92 -12.96
N SER A 15 33.82 26.97 -12.23
CA SER A 15 32.95 26.81 -11.05
C SER A 15 31.52 26.42 -11.40
N LEU A 16 31.04 26.78 -12.61
CA LEU A 16 29.73 26.38 -13.13
C LEU A 16 29.69 24.93 -13.65
N THR A 17 30.82 24.34 -14.05
CA THR A 17 30.89 22.95 -14.52
C THR A 17 31.16 21.92 -13.41
N LEU A 18 31.39 22.36 -12.16
CA LEU A 18 31.58 21.48 -10.99
C LEU A 18 30.30 21.23 -10.17
N VAL A 19 29.13 21.70 -10.61
CA VAL A 19 27.82 21.37 -10.00
C VAL A 19 27.17 20.15 -10.66
N GLY A 20 27.96 19.33 -11.36
CA GLY A 20 27.52 18.15 -12.12
C GLY A 20 27.64 16.81 -11.37
N CYS A 21 27.79 16.81 -10.05
CA CYS A 21 27.51 15.65 -9.21
C CYS A 21 26.33 16.01 -8.33
N SER A 22 25.11 15.76 -8.81
CA SER A 22 23.97 15.63 -7.91
C SER A 22 24.34 14.54 -6.90
N ARG A 23 24.76 14.96 -5.71
CA ARG A 23 24.81 14.04 -4.58
C ARG A 23 23.38 13.48 -4.47
N PRO A 24 23.20 12.16 -4.31
CA PRO A 24 21.87 11.63 -4.03
C PRO A 24 21.34 12.42 -2.83
N ASP A 25 20.14 12.99 -2.97
CA ASP A 25 19.50 13.75 -1.90
C ASP A 25 19.61 12.91 -0.62
N LYS A 26 20.35 13.43 0.36
CA LYS A 26 20.43 12.77 1.68
C LYS A 26 19.09 13.04 2.34
N PHE A 27 18.19 12.08 2.23
CA PHE A 27 16.92 12.12 2.95
C PHE A 27 17.19 11.90 4.43
N VAL A 28 16.97 12.95 5.22
CA VAL A 28 17.08 12.93 6.68
C VAL A 28 15.65 12.98 7.22
N GLY A 29 15.26 11.92 7.93
CA GLY A 29 13.98 11.85 8.60
C GLY A 29 13.98 12.63 9.92
N SER A 30 12.78 12.95 10.37
CA SER A 30 12.42 13.77 11.53
C SER A 30 12.65 13.12 12.89
N ALA A 31 12.89 11.81 12.96
CA ALA A 31 13.18 11.15 14.22
C ALA A 31 14.52 11.61 14.82
N ASP A 32 14.56 11.81 16.13
CA ASP A 32 15.79 12.10 16.86
C ASP A 32 16.74 10.88 16.92
N ASP A 33 18.01 11.13 17.29
CA ASP A 33 19.05 10.09 17.33
C ASP A 33 18.73 9.00 18.37
N GLU A 34 18.04 9.36 19.46
CA GLU A 34 17.62 8.39 20.48
C GLU A 34 16.59 7.41 19.92
N THR A 35 15.58 7.91 19.20
CA THR A 35 14.55 7.12 18.54
C THR A 35 15.15 6.27 17.43
N LYS A 36 16.05 6.83 16.62
CA LYS A 36 16.78 6.07 15.58
C LYS A 36 17.57 4.92 16.20
N LYS A 37 18.31 5.17 17.28
CA LYS A 37 19.05 4.13 18.00
C LYS A 37 18.13 3.09 18.62
N LEU A 38 17.02 3.51 19.21
CA LEU A 38 16.04 2.62 19.84
C LEU A 38 15.41 1.65 18.84
N LEU A 39 15.18 2.10 17.60
CA LEU A 39 14.45 1.32 16.59
C LEU A 39 15.34 0.67 15.53
N SER A 40 16.63 1.01 15.47
CA SER A 40 17.56 0.52 14.44
C SER A 40 17.52 -1.01 14.33
N ASP A 41 17.70 -1.72 15.44
CA ASP A 41 17.74 -3.19 15.44
C ASP A 41 16.37 -3.78 15.05
N THR A 42 15.28 -3.25 15.60
CA THR A 42 13.91 -3.68 15.26
C THR A 42 13.63 -3.52 13.76
N ILE A 43 13.97 -2.38 13.16
CA ILE A 43 13.72 -2.10 11.75
C ILE A 43 14.63 -2.95 10.84
N SER A 44 15.91 -3.09 11.19
CA SER A 44 16.85 -3.94 10.44
C SER A 44 16.44 -5.42 10.48
N ASN A 45 16.05 -5.92 11.65
CA ASN A 45 15.59 -7.31 11.80
C ASN A 45 14.24 -7.55 11.11
N TYR A 46 13.34 -6.56 11.13
CA TYR A 46 12.09 -6.59 10.38
C TYR A 46 12.36 -6.78 8.89
N ASP A 47 13.26 -5.97 8.32
CA ASP A 47 13.62 -6.04 6.91
C ASP A 47 14.26 -7.39 6.54
N LEU A 48 15.23 -7.85 7.33
CA LEU A 48 15.89 -9.14 7.14
C LEU A 48 14.88 -10.29 7.14
N THR A 49 13.95 -10.31 8.09
CA THR A 49 12.90 -11.34 8.21
C THR A 49 11.99 -11.40 6.98
N ARG A 50 11.74 -10.26 6.31
CA ARG A 50 10.81 -10.17 5.17
C ARG A 50 11.47 -10.38 3.82
N ASN A 51 12.66 -9.82 3.63
CA ASN A 51 13.33 -9.79 2.34
C ASN A 51 14.42 -10.86 2.20
N ILE A 52 14.93 -11.44 3.29
CA ILE A 52 15.90 -12.54 3.28
C ILE A 52 17.18 -12.15 2.49
N PHE A 53 17.52 -10.86 2.48
CA PHE A 53 18.73 -10.32 1.87
C PHE A 53 19.43 -9.42 2.89
N GLY A 54 20.73 -9.63 3.05
CA GLY A 54 21.59 -8.88 3.95
C GLY A 54 23.04 -9.00 3.50
N ASP A 55 23.94 -8.25 4.12
CA ASP A 55 25.36 -8.24 3.72
C ASP A 55 26.05 -9.59 4.02
N ASN A 56 25.55 -10.36 5.00
CA ASN A 56 26.10 -11.66 5.36
C ASN A 56 25.19 -12.83 4.98
N VAL A 57 24.08 -12.59 4.27
CA VAL A 57 23.14 -13.66 3.89
C VAL A 57 23.64 -14.37 2.64
N THR A 58 23.72 -15.69 2.71
CA THR A 58 24.19 -16.56 1.63
C THR A 58 23.21 -17.69 1.35
N PHE A 59 23.19 -18.14 0.09
CA PHE A 59 22.38 -19.27 -0.37
C PHE A 59 23.28 -20.42 -0.81
N ASP A 60 23.11 -21.59 -0.19
CA ASP A 60 23.85 -22.79 -0.56
C ASP A 60 23.08 -23.57 -1.62
N LEU A 61 23.40 -23.28 -2.89
CA LEU A 61 22.78 -23.91 -4.06
C LEU A 61 23.01 -25.44 -4.14
N SER A 62 23.89 -26.01 -3.31
CA SER A 62 24.14 -27.45 -3.24
C SER A 62 23.27 -28.17 -2.20
N ASP A 63 22.74 -27.45 -1.20
CA ASP A 63 21.87 -27.97 -0.13
C ASP A 63 20.41 -27.57 -0.45
N VAL A 64 19.76 -28.38 -1.29
CA VAL A 64 18.40 -28.15 -1.79
C VAL A 64 17.44 -29.22 -1.28
N ARG A 65 16.25 -28.80 -0.86
CA ARG A 65 15.13 -29.67 -0.50
C ARG A 65 13.97 -29.45 -1.46
N GLU A 66 13.21 -30.50 -1.73
CA GLU A 66 11.99 -30.42 -2.54
C GLU A 66 10.78 -30.85 -1.70
N ILE A 67 9.72 -30.06 -1.72
CA ILE A 67 8.48 -30.28 -0.96
C ILE A 67 7.32 -29.99 -1.89
N GLU A 68 6.42 -30.94 -2.11
CA GLU A 68 5.22 -30.75 -2.94
C GLU A 68 5.56 -30.11 -4.32
N GLY A 69 6.70 -30.50 -4.91
CA GLY A 69 7.17 -29.99 -6.21
C GLY A 69 7.80 -28.60 -6.17
N LYS A 70 7.98 -27.99 -4.99
CA LYS A 70 8.67 -26.72 -4.81
C LYS A 70 10.07 -26.93 -4.26
N LYS A 71 11.05 -26.21 -4.81
CA LYS A 71 12.44 -26.28 -4.39
C LYS A 71 12.74 -25.21 -3.35
N TYR A 72 13.53 -25.60 -2.36
CA TYR A 72 13.96 -24.78 -1.25
C TYR A 72 15.46 -24.89 -1.08
N ILE A 73 16.15 -23.75 -1.04
CA ILE A 73 17.60 -23.63 -0.98
C ILE A 73 18.00 -23.21 0.42
N ARG A 74 19.00 -23.85 1.00
CA ARG A 74 19.47 -23.49 2.33
C ARG A 74 19.96 -22.03 2.36
N VAL A 75 19.51 -21.29 3.35
CA VAL A 75 19.95 -19.93 3.64
C VAL A 75 20.78 -19.93 4.93
N SER A 76 21.79 -19.08 5.00
CA SER A 76 22.67 -18.95 6.18
C SER A 76 23.21 -17.52 6.29
N GLY A 77 23.62 -17.14 7.50
CA GLY A 77 24.10 -15.79 7.82
C GLY A 77 23.06 -14.93 8.55
N ASP A 78 23.53 -13.92 9.28
CA ASP A 78 22.72 -13.07 10.17
C ASP A 78 21.73 -13.89 11.02
N ILE A 79 20.42 -13.63 10.86
CA ILE A 79 19.35 -14.29 11.62
C ILE A 79 19.06 -15.73 11.14
N PHE A 80 19.66 -16.17 10.03
CA PHE A 80 19.33 -17.43 9.34
C PHE A 80 20.28 -18.59 9.66
N GLU A 81 21.21 -18.43 10.60
CA GLU A 81 22.19 -19.48 10.95
C GLU A 81 21.52 -20.79 11.38
N ASN A 82 20.44 -20.71 12.16
CA ASN A 82 19.64 -21.84 12.61
C ASN A 82 18.25 -21.37 13.09
N LEU A 83 17.34 -22.32 13.34
CA LEU A 83 15.98 -22.01 13.78
C LEU A 83 15.93 -21.23 15.10
N ASN A 84 16.82 -21.53 16.05
CA ASN A 84 16.79 -20.86 17.35
C ASN A 84 17.20 -19.39 17.23
N SER A 85 18.24 -19.07 16.46
CA SER A 85 18.65 -17.69 16.17
C SER A 85 17.53 -16.90 15.48
N TYR A 86 16.85 -17.54 14.52
CA TYR A 86 15.72 -16.93 13.82
C TYR A 86 14.53 -16.68 14.76
N LYS A 87 14.12 -17.69 15.54
CA LYS A 87 13.04 -17.57 16.53
C LYS A 87 13.27 -16.43 17.50
N LYS A 88 14.46 -16.38 18.10
CA LYS A 88 14.84 -15.32 19.01
C LYS A 88 14.72 -13.94 18.35
N THR A 89 15.21 -13.80 17.13
CA THR A 89 15.13 -12.52 16.40
C THR A 89 13.68 -12.14 16.10
N VAL A 90 12.84 -13.09 15.70
CA VAL A 90 11.41 -12.87 15.46
C VAL A 90 10.69 -12.44 16.74
N GLU A 91 10.99 -13.05 17.89
CA GLU A 91 10.42 -12.68 19.19
C GLU A 91 10.94 -11.34 19.73
N GLU A 92 12.15 -10.93 19.34
CA GLU A 92 12.73 -9.62 19.70
C GLU A 92 12.31 -8.48 18.75
N THR A 93 11.71 -8.81 17.61
CA THR A 93 11.34 -7.84 16.55
C THR A 93 9.85 -7.57 16.47
N PHE A 94 9.02 -8.61 16.65
CA PHE A 94 7.58 -8.54 16.47
C PHE A 94 6.85 -8.66 17.80
N THR A 95 5.62 -8.15 17.88
CA THR A 95 4.74 -8.39 19.04
C THR A 95 4.48 -9.89 19.20
N LEU A 96 4.16 -10.35 20.41
CA LEU A 96 3.96 -11.78 20.70
C LEU A 96 3.03 -12.46 19.67
N LYS A 97 1.86 -11.85 19.43
CA LYS A 97 0.87 -12.35 18.47
C LYS A 97 1.48 -12.49 17.07
N ARG A 98 2.24 -11.49 16.62
CA ARG A 98 2.80 -11.46 15.27
C ARG A 98 3.98 -12.42 15.12
N SER A 99 4.79 -12.58 16.17
CA SER A 99 5.85 -13.59 16.22
C SER A 99 5.27 -15.00 16.06
N GLU A 100 4.20 -15.33 16.78
CA GLU A 100 3.51 -16.63 16.66
C GLU A 100 3.01 -16.88 15.23
N GLU A 101 2.37 -15.88 14.60
CA GLU A 101 1.91 -15.98 13.21
C GLU A 101 3.06 -16.27 12.23
N ILE A 102 4.18 -15.56 12.35
CA ILE A 102 5.35 -15.73 11.48
C ILE A 102 6.00 -17.10 11.71
N LEU A 103 6.15 -17.53 12.95
CA LEU A 103 6.79 -18.81 13.27
C LEU A 103 5.92 -20.01 12.85
N ASN A 104 4.60 -19.91 12.97
CA ASN A 104 3.68 -20.95 12.50
C ASN A 104 3.72 -21.12 10.97
N GLN A 105 4.05 -20.06 10.22
CA GLN A 105 4.20 -20.16 8.76
C GLN A 105 5.36 -21.05 8.36
N LEU A 106 6.39 -21.27 9.19
CA LEU A 106 7.52 -22.15 8.85
C LEU A 106 7.10 -23.59 8.51
N GLU A 107 5.93 -24.02 8.99
CA GLU A 107 5.37 -25.36 8.76
C GLU A 107 4.42 -25.41 7.53
N ASP A 108 3.99 -24.28 6.98
CA ASP A 108 3.07 -24.19 5.83
C ASP A 108 3.78 -24.51 4.51
N SER A 109 3.22 -25.42 3.68
CA SER A 109 3.81 -25.86 2.40
C SER A 109 3.89 -24.75 1.34
N LYS A 110 3.20 -23.62 1.57
CA LYS A 110 3.31 -22.40 0.77
C LYS A 110 4.25 -21.36 1.34
N SER A 111 4.88 -21.63 2.49
CA SER A 111 5.79 -20.68 3.12
C SER A 111 7.00 -20.38 2.26
N ILE A 112 7.43 -19.13 2.34
CA ILE A 112 8.69 -18.64 1.74
C ILE A 112 9.89 -19.27 2.45
N LEU A 113 9.82 -19.42 3.77
CA LEU A 113 10.90 -19.93 4.61
C LEU A 113 10.44 -21.20 5.33
N ARG A 114 11.26 -22.23 5.31
CA ARG A 114 10.98 -23.56 5.87
C ARG A 114 12.13 -23.97 6.79
N ASN A 115 11.82 -24.76 7.81
CA ASN A 115 12.80 -25.34 8.70
C ASN A 115 12.94 -26.85 8.46
N PHE A 116 14.16 -27.34 8.37
CA PHE A 116 14.50 -28.77 8.34
C PHE A 116 15.74 -29.03 9.18
N ASP A 117 15.64 -29.93 10.16
CA ASP A 117 16.76 -30.32 11.03
C ASP A 117 17.51 -29.10 11.62
N ASN A 118 16.75 -28.11 12.12
CA ASN A 118 17.24 -26.84 12.69
C ASN A 118 17.97 -25.92 11.68
N LYS A 119 17.88 -26.19 10.38
CA LYS A 119 18.39 -25.34 9.29
C LYS A 119 17.23 -24.67 8.57
N LEU A 120 17.46 -23.46 8.08
CA LEU A 120 16.47 -22.69 7.34
C LEU A 120 16.71 -22.79 5.84
N TYR A 121 15.62 -22.93 5.10
CA TYR A 121 15.60 -23.01 3.65
C TYR A 121 14.57 -22.04 3.10
N VAL A 122 14.94 -21.28 2.07
CA VAL A 122 14.06 -20.33 1.38
C VAL A 122 13.60 -20.91 0.04
N ALA A 123 12.40 -20.57 -0.42
CA ALA A 123 11.94 -20.92 -1.75
C ALA A 123 12.95 -20.47 -2.83
N ASP A 124 13.25 -21.35 -3.79
CA ASP A 124 14.35 -21.18 -4.73
C ASP A 124 14.29 -19.90 -5.56
N TYR A 125 13.08 -19.42 -5.86
CA TYR A 125 12.89 -18.17 -6.58
C TYR A 125 13.58 -16.98 -5.89
N TYR A 126 13.64 -16.94 -4.55
CA TYR A 126 14.31 -15.85 -3.83
C TYR A 126 15.82 -15.85 -4.08
N ALA A 127 16.45 -17.03 -4.11
CA ALA A 127 17.87 -17.15 -4.43
C ALA A 127 18.18 -16.77 -5.89
N GLN A 128 17.17 -16.82 -6.77
CA GLN A 128 17.26 -16.48 -8.19
C GLN A 128 16.85 -15.03 -8.49
N LEU A 129 16.38 -14.25 -7.50
CA LEU A 129 16.00 -12.86 -7.72
C LEU A 129 17.20 -12.04 -8.24
N PRO A 130 16.98 -11.06 -9.14
CA PRO A 130 18.06 -10.22 -9.67
C PRO A 130 18.89 -9.59 -8.56
N LYS A 131 20.22 -9.48 -8.74
CA LYS A 131 21.15 -8.91 -7.75
C LYS A 131 20.73 -7.50 -7.32
N GLU A 132 20.02 -6.79 -8.17
CA GLU A 132 19.49 -5.47 -7.92
C GLU A 132 18.44 -5.48 -6.81
N VAL A 133 17.56 -6.49 -6.78
CA VAL A 133 16.57 -6.66 -5.71
C VAL A 133 17.27 -7.05 -4.40
N GLN A 134 18.30 -7.89 -4.48
CA GLN A 134 19.07 -8.34 -3.31
C GLN A 134 19.90 -7.21 -2.64
N LYS A 135 20.08 -6.08 -3.33
CA LYS A 135 20.83 -4.89 -2.86
C LYS A 135 19.95 -3.82 -2.21
N LEU A 136 18.69 -4.12 -1.95
CA LEU A 136 17.81 -3.25 -1.17
C LEU A 136 18.31 -3.17 0.28
N ARG A 137 18.45 -1.97 0.84
CA ARG A 137 18.94 -1.75 2.22
C ARG A 137 18.12 -0.71 2.95
N VAL A 138 17.88 -0.92 4.24
CA VAL A 138 17.28 0.06 5.15
C VAL A 138 18.17 1.31 5.24
N SER A 139 17.55 2.50 5.17
CA SER A 139 18.17 3.77 5.48
C SER A 139 17.63 4.31 6.80
N ILE A 140 18.30 4.01 7.93
CA ILE A 140 17.84 4.48 9.25
C ILE A 140 17.86 6.01 9.39
N ASP A 141 18.75 6.68 8.65
CA ASP A 141 18.82 8.14 8.61
C ASP A 141 17.52 8.79 8.07
N SER A 142 16.77 8.04 7.26
CA SER A 142 15.48 8.47 6.70
C SER A 142 14.29 8.23 7.63
N LEU A 143 14.52 7.76 8.85
CA LEU A 143 13.45 7.44 9.79
C LEU A 143 12.67 8.71 10.20
N ASP A 144 11.39 8.71 9.85
CA ASP A 144 10.40 9.71 10.24
C ASP A 144 9.51 9.17 11.35
N LEU A 145 9.33 9.97 12.40
CA LEU A 145 8.34 9.72 13.44
C LEU A 145 7.02 10.37 13.04
N ILE A 146 6.03 9.56 12.66
CA ILE A 146 4.74 10.05 12.16
C ILE A 146 3.76 10.26 13.32
N THR A 147 3.66 9.27 14.21
CA THR A 147 2.70 9.28 15.32
C THR A 147 3.31 8.64 16.56
N LYS A 148 3.07 9.24 17.73
CA LYS A 148 3.44 8.69 19.04
C LYS A 148 2.35 8.99 20.06
N LYS A 149 1.57 7.98 20.44
CA LYS A 149 0.51 8.10 21.44
C LYS A 149 0.30 6.77 22.14
N ASP A 150 0.02 6.81 23.44
CA ASP A 150 -0.16 5.63 24.29
C ASP A 150 1.02 4.65 24.15
N ASN A 151 0.74 3.39 23.79
CA ASN A 151 1.74 2.35 23.54
C ASN A 151 2.07 2.20 22.05
N LEU A 152 1.55 3.07 21.19
CA LEU A 152 1.74 3.00 19.73
C LEU A 152 2.73 4.02 19.21
N LEU A 153 3.54 3.56 18.25
CA LEU A 153 4.44 4.37 17.46
C LEU A 153 4.22 4.04 15.99
N ILE A 154 4.04 5.05 15.15
CA ILE A 154 4.07 4.87 13.69
C ILE A 154 5.28 5.58 13.15
N VAL A 155 6.07 4.84 12.38
CA VAL A 155 7.27 5.35 11.74
C VAL A 155 7.23 5.08 10.25
N ASN A 156 7.82 5.99 9.48
CA ASN A 156 8.13 5.78 8.08
C ASN A 156 9.66 5.72 7.93
N TYR A 157 10.16 4.83 7.08
CA TYR A 157 11.56 4.85 6.66
C TYR A 157 11.68 4.40 5.20
N ARG A 158 12.82 4.71 4.58
CA ARG A 158 13.12 4.32 3.21
C ARG A 158 14.05 3.13 3.13
N LYS A 159 13.81 2.31 2.12
CA LYS A 159 14.75 1.32 1.61
C LYS A 159 15.40 1.86 0.34
N THR A 160 16.72 1.80 0.28
CA THR A 160 17.52 2.27 -0.86
C THR A 160 17.94 1.08 -1.70
N ASN A 161 17.64 1.12 -3.00
CA ASN A 161 18.16 0.14 -3.96
C ASN A 161 19.39 0.72 -4.67
N THR A 162 20.55 0.17 -4.35
CA THR A 162 21.84 0.56 -4.96
C THR A 162 22.27 -0.34 -6.11
N GLY A 163 21.48 -1.37 -6.43
CA GLY A 163 21.79 -2.28 -7.53
C GLY A 163 21.40 -1.75 -8.90
N MET A 164 20.50 -0.78 -8.98
CA MET A 164 20.05 -0.21 -10.25
C MET A 164 20.91 0.96 -10.72
N THR A 165 20.91 1.22 -12.04
CA THR A 165 21.63 2.34 -12.68
C THR A 165 21.26 3.70 -12.09
N LYS A 166 20.02 3.84 -11.59
CA LYS A 166 19.56 4.96 -10.78
C LYS A 166 19.17 4.44 -9.40
N VAL A 167 19.65 5.08 -8.35
CA VAL A 167 19.23 4.78 -6.98
C VAL A 167 17.73 5.04 -6.88
N THR A 168 16.97 4.03 -6.47
CA THR A 168 15.55 4.17 -6.16
C THR A 168 15.30 3.96 -4.69
N TYR A 169 14.15 4.45 -4.25
CA TYR A 169 13.71 4.35 -2.87
C TYR A 169 12.32 3.74 -2.81
N THR A 170 12.05 3.02 -1.74
CA THR A 170 10.72 2.54 -1.41
C THR A 170 10.44 2.92 0.03
N ASP A 171 9.35 3.65 0.26
CA ASP A 171 8.89 3.99 1.60
C ASP A 171 8.28 2.76 2.28
N GLN A 172 8.43 2.67 3.57
CA GLN A 172 7.91 1.60 4.42
C GLN A 172 7.29 2.25 5.65
N VAL A 173 6.10 1.80 6.02
CA VAL A 173 5.38 2.34 7.17
C VAL A 173 5.07 1.21 8.14
N LEU A 174 5.58 1.34 9.36
CA LEU A 174 5.39 0.33 10.40
C LEU A 174 4.56 0.88 11.55
N LEU A 175 3.66 0.04 12.03
CA LEU A 175 3.00 0.18 13.33
C LEU A 175 3.78 -0.61 14.36
N LEU A 176 4.30 0.07 15.38
CA LEU A 176 5.01 -0.53 16.49
C LEU A 176 4.20 -0.40 17.79
N GLU A 177 4.23 -1.45 18.59
CA GLU A 177 3.60 -1.53 19.91
C GLU A 177 4.64 -1.65 21.01
N LYS A 178 4.42 -0.96 22.13
CA LYS A 178 5.29 -1.04 23.30
C LYS A 178 4.91 -2.24 24.17
N GLU A 179 5.72 -3.28 24.14
CA GLU A 179 5.61 -4.47 24.98
C GLU A 179 6.86 -4.62 25.86
N ASN A 180 6.69 -4.79 27.17
CA ASN A 180 7.81 -4.97 28.13
C ASN A 180 8.92 -3.91 28.01
N GLY A 181 8.53 -2.66 27.68
CA GLY A 181 9.46 -1.54 27.56
C GLY A 181 10.17 -1.41 26.20
N LYS A 182 9.93 -2.32 25.25
CA LYS A 182 10.48 -2.28 23.89
C LYS A 182 9.39 -1.98 22.86
N TYR A 183 9.72 -1.29 21.78
CA TYR A 183 8.83 -1.13 20.63
C TYR A 183 9.06 -2.27 19.64
N LEU A 184 8.02 -3.06 19.41
CA LEU A 184 8.02 -4.24 18.54
C LEU A 184 7.06 -4.03 17.39
N VAL A 185 7.35 -4.61 16.22
CA VAL A 185 6.51 -4.48 15.03
C VAL A 185 5.21 -5.27 15.22
N SER A 186 4.08 -4.57 15.16
CA SER A 186 2.75 -5.16 15.18
C SER A 186 2.25 -5.42 13.77
N GLU A 187 2.32 -4.42 12.89
CA GLU A 187 1.83 -4.52 11.50
C GLU A 187 2.71 -3.70 10.54
N ASP A 188 2.88 -4.23 9.32
CA ASP A 188 3.31 -3.45 8.15
C ASP A 188 2.07 -2.79 7.54
N ILE A 189 2.01 -1.46 7.64
CA ILE A 189 0.89 -0.66 7.16
C ILE A 189 1.27 0.15 5.93
N SER A 190 2.25 -0.31 5.13
CA SER A 190 2.71 0.34 3.89
C SER A 190 1.64 0.43 2.79
N LYS A 191 0.46 -0.18 3.00
CA LYS A 191 -0.76 0.12 2.22
C LYS A 191 -1.19 1.59 2.34
N TYR A 192 -0.82 2.25 3.43
CA TYR A 192 -1.02 3.67 3.64
C TYR A 192 0.25 4.46 3.37
N THR A 193 0.10 5.61 2.74
CA THR A 193 1.15 6.63 2.63
C THR A 193 0.86 7.75 3.63
N PRO A 194 1.80 8.16 4.51
CA PRO A 194 1.58 9.28 5.40
C PRO A 194 1.26 10.55 4.58
N ALA A 195 0.31 11.36 5.04
CA ALA A 195 -0.02 12.61 4.37
C ALA A 195 1.20 13.54 4.35
N ASP A 196 1.39 14.24 3.23
CA ASP A 196 2.39 15.30 3.16
C ASP A 196 2.05 16.45 4.12
N ASN A 197 3.03 17.28 4.46
CA ASN A 197 2.86 18.34 5.46
C ASN A 197 1.84 19.42 5.06
N GLU A 198 1.64 19.69 3.76
CA GLU A 198 0.66 20.69 3.32
C GLU A 198 -0.76 20.15 3.55
N VAL A 199 -1.03 18.95 3.05
CA VAL A 199 -2.36 18.33 3.18
C VAL A 199 -2.65 17.92 4.62
N LYS A 200 -1.64 17.45 5.36
CA LYS A 200 -1.75 17.15 6.80
C LYS A 200 -2.34 18.34 7.56
N LYS A 201 -1.79 19.55 7.37
CA LYS A 201 -2.28 20.77 8.04
C LYS A 201 -3.73 21.09 7.68
N ILE A 202 -4.09 21.00 6.41
CA ILE A 202 -5.47 21.25 5.96
C ILE A 202 -6.45 20.28 6.64
N ILE A 203 -6.08 19.00 6.75
CA ILE A 203 -6.90 18.00 7.43
C ILE A 203 -6.96 18.25 8.94
N GLU A 204 -5.84 18.60 9.57
CA GLU A 204 -5.76 18.93 10.99
C GLU A 204 -6.66 20.13 11.34
N GLU A 205 -6.61 21.19 10.53
CA GLU A 205 -7.48 22.37 10.67
C GLU A 205 -8.96 22.02 10.51
N ASN A 206 -9.32 21.25 9.47
CA ASN A 206 -10.70 20.87 9.19
C ASN A 206 -11.33 20.07 10.33
N TYR A 207 -10.58 19.12 10.91
CA TYR A 207 -11.07 18.26 11.99
C TYR A 207 -10.69 18.74 13.39
N LYS A 208 -10.02 19.90 13.52
CA LYS A 208 -9.52 20.47 14.78
C LYS A 208 -8.63 19.51 15.56
N ILE A 209 -7.76 18.82 14.85
CA ILE A 209 -6.78 17.88 15.41
C ILE A 209 -5.57 18.68 15.92
N PRO A 210 -5.04 18.40 17.12
CA PRO A 210 -3.83 19.07 17.62
C PRO A 210 -2.58 18.67 16.81
N GLU A 211 -1.69 19.64 16.58
CA GLU A 211 -0.39 19.42 15.91
C GLU A 211 0.66 18.82 16.87
N ASP A 212 0.36 17.68 17.49
CA ASP A 212 1.20 17.04 18.51
C ASP A 212 1.67 15.61 18.13
N ASN A 213 1.46 15.20 16.88
CA ASN A 213 1.73 13.85 16.38
C ASN A 213 1.00 12.74 17.18
N SER A 214 -0.13 13.05 17.80
CA SER A 214 -0.98 12.06 18.48
C SER A 214 -1.92 11.30 17.52
N THR A 215 -2.01 11.72 16.26
CA THR A 215 -2.89 11.15 15.23
C THR A 215 -2.10 10.77 13.99
N PHE A 216 -2.54 9.71 13.30
CA PHE A 216 -1.98 9.29 12.03
C PHE A 216 -2.90 9.69 10.89
N ILE A 217 -2.43 10.58 10.02
CA ILE A 217 -3.17 11.00 8.83
C ILE A 217 -2.49 10.37 7.63
N ALA A 218 -3.24 9.55 6.90
CA ALA A 218 -2.70 8.76 5.82
C ALA A 218 -3.58 8.83 4.59
N SER A 219 -2.97 8.86 3.41
CA SER A 219 -3.62 8.54 2.17
C SER A 219 -3.56 7.03 1.93
N ASN A 220 -4.61 6.49 1.32
CA ASN A 220 -4.69 5.06 0.99
C ASN A 220 -4.47 4.85 -0.51
N SER A 221 -5.21 5.61 -1.33
CA SER A 221 -5.18 5.48 -2.78
C SER A 221 -5.72 6.76 -3.42
N LEU A 222 -5.43 6.94 -4.70
CA LEU A 222 -6.12 7.94 -5.51
C LEU A 222 -7.61 7.56 -5.60
N TYR A 223 -8.50 8.44 -5.14
CA TYR A 223 -9.94 8.19 -5.13
C TYR A 223 -10.51 8.37 -6.54
N LEU A 224 -10.18 9.50 -7.18
CA LEU A 224 -10.54 9.82 -8.56
C LEU A 224 -9.44 10.65 -9.23
N LYS A 225 -9.16 10.34 -10.49
CA LYS A 225 -8.35 11.16 -11.39
C LYS A 225 -9.27 11.80 -12.41
N ASN A 226 -9.45 13.12 -12.32
CA ASN A 226 -10.13 13.87 -13.36
C ASN A 226 -9.17 14.04 -14.54
N VAL A 227 -9.49 13.44 -15.68
CA VAL A 227 -8.78 13.69 -16.95
C VAL A 227 -9.47 14.89 -17.60
N GLY A 228 -9.02 16.09 -17.27
CA GLY A 228 -9.52 17.32 -17.89
C GLY A 228 -9.22 17.36 -19.39
N GLU A 229 -10.04 18.08 -20.17
CA GLU A 229 -9.82 18.29 -21.61
C GLU A 229 -8.60 19.21 -21.90
N ASN A 230 -8.03 19.85 -20.87
CA ASN A 230 -6.95 20.84 -20.97
C ASN A 230 -5.70 20.50 -20.11
N ASP A 231 -5.41 19.23 -19.85
CA ASP A 231 -4.25 18.75 -19.05
C ASP A 231 -4.21 19.14 -17.56
N GLU A 232 -5.18 19.92 -17.05
CA GLU A 232 -5.36 20.15 -15.61
C GLU A 232 -6.03 18.94 -14.96
N ASN A 233 -5.21 17.98 -14.53
CA ASN A 233 -5.69 16.80 -13.82
C ASN A 233 -6.06 17.17 -12.37
N THR A 234 -7.36 17.14 -12.02
CA THR A 234 -7.80 17.20 -10.61
C THR A 234 -7.65 15.82 -9.98
N PHE A 235 -6.94 15.73 -8.86
CA PHE A 235 -6.79 14.48 -8.11
C PHE A 235 -7.63 14.57 -6.83
N LEU A 236 -8.68 13.74 -6.73
CA LEU A 236 -9.34 13.49 -5.47
C LEU A 236 -8.59 12.38 -4.76
N THR A 237 -8.02 12.67 -3.60
CA THR A 237 -7.26 11.70 -2.81
C THR A 237 -8.04 11.33 -1.56
N LEU A 238 -8.15 10.03 -1.26
CA LEU A 238 -8.77 9.55 -0.04
C LEU A 238 -7.78 9.65 1.11
N TYR A 239 -8.16 10.41 2.14
CA TYR A 239 -7.46 10.49 3.41
C TYR A 239 -8.25 9.81 4.53
N LYS A 240 -7.53 9.16 5.42
CA LYS A 240 -8.00 8.49 6.63
C LYS A 240 -7.25 9.05 7.82
N VAL A 241 -7.97 9.40 8.88
CA VAL A 241 -7.41 9.88 10.15
C VAL A 241 -7.63 8.80 11.19
N PHE A 242 -6.52 8.23 11.65
CA PHE A 242 -6.51 7.21 12.69
C PHE A 242 -6.06 7.81 14.01
N GLU A 243 -6.83 7.55 15.05
CA GLU A 243 -6.44 7.83 16.42
C GLU A 243 -5.94 6.53 17.06
N PRO A 244 -4.71 6.52 17.59
CA PRO A 244 -4.24 5.44 18.44
C PRO A 244 -5.09 5.36 19.72
N GLU A 245 -5.58 4.16 20.02
CA GLU A 245 -6.23 3.83 21.29
C GLU A 245 -5.57 2.56 21.85
N GLN A 246 -4.77 2.72 22.91
CA GLN A 246 -3.98 1.62 23.52
C GLN A 246 -3.03 0.95 22.52
N SER A 247 -3.45 -0.19 21.95
CA SER A 247 -2.71 -1.04 21.00
C SER A 247 -3.42 -1.14 19.64
N LYS A 248 -4.37 -0.23 19.33
CA LYS A 248 -5.13 -0.27 18.07
C LYS A 248 -5.14 1.09 17.38
N LEU A 249 -5.12 1.08 16.06
CA LEU A 249 -5.45 2.24 15.23
C LEU A 249 -6.95 2.26 14.94
N VAL A 250 -7.64 3.29 15.42
CA VAL A 250 -9.08 3.46 15.23
C VAL A 250 -9.32 4.56 14.20
N LEU A 251 -10.07 4.25 13.13
CA LEU A 251 -10.44 5.22 12.11
C LEU A 251 -11.49 6.18 12.69
N LYS A 252 -11.11 7.45 12.86
CA LYS A 252 -12.00 8.50 13.39
C LYS A 252 -12.64 9.31 12.31
N TYR A 253 -11.87 9.70 11.30
CA TYR A 253 -12.33 10.53 10.20
C TYR A 253 -11.83 10.01 8.86
N SER A 254 -12.58 10.32 7.80
CA SER A 254 -12.17 10.04 6.44
C SER A 254 -12.69 11.14 5.53
N ALA A 255 -11.88 11.54 4.56
CA ALA A 255 -12.19 12.66 3.68
C ALA A 255 -11.66 12.41 2.28
N MET A 256 -12.33 13.02 1.30
CA MET A 256 -11.77 13.25 -0.02
C MET A 256 -11.16 14.65 -0.03
N TYR A 257 -9.93 14.77 -0.49
CA TYR A 257 -9.26 16.06 -0.69
C TYR A 257 -9.16 16.36 -2.18
N ASN A 258 -9.67 17.51 -2.59
CA ASN A 258 -9.52 18.05 -3.93
C ASN A 258 -8.28 18.96 -3.99
N SER A 259 -7.23 18.50 -4.67
CA SER A 259 -5.99 19.26 -4.79
C SER A 259 -6.13 20.58 -5.55
N SER A 260 -7.05 20.65 -6.50
CA SER A 260 -7.25 21.82 -7.36
C SER A 260 -8.01 22.93 -6.63
N GLU A 261 -9.08 22.56 -5.92
CA GLU A 261 -9.89 23.50 -5.13
C GLU A 261 -9.34 23.73 -3.72
N LYS A 262 -8.36 22.93 -3.28
CA LYS A 262 -7.88 22.85 -1.90
C LYS A 262 -9.03 22.67 -0.90
N SER A 263 -10.00 21.84 -1.25
CA SER A 263 -11.22 21.61 -0.47
C SER A 263 -11.25 20.19 0.12
N ILE A 264 -11.89 20.06 1.28
CA ILE A 264 -12.14 18.77 1.93
C ILE A 264 -13.63 18.44 1.87
N GLU A 265 -13.95 17.23 1.45
CA GLU A 265 -15.27 16.64 1.57
C GLU A 265 -15.23 15.47 2.55
N ASN A 266 -16.00 15.57 3.64
CA ASN A 266 -16.04 14.54 4.68
C ASN A 266 -16.82 13.31 4.21
N LEU A 267 -16.27 12.12 4.46
CA LEU A 267 -16.91 10.85 4.18
C LEU A 267 -17.48 10.22 5.46
N SER A 268 -18.56 9.47 5.29
CA SER A 268 -19.17 8.73 6.40
C SER A 268 -18.35 7.50 6.76
N ILE A 269 -18.30 7.17 8.05
CA ILE A 269 -17.66 5.94 8.57
C ILE A 269 -18.72 5.07 9.22
N VAL A 270 -18.76 3.79 8.87
CA VAL A 270 -19.63 2.77 9.48
C VAL A 270 -18.77 1.57 9.83
N ASN A 271 -18.85 1.11 11.08
CA ASN A 271 -18.06 -0.04 11.58
C ASN A 271 -16.56 0.06 11.23
N ASN A 272 -15.96 1.23 11.46
CA ASN A 272 -14.55 1.51 11.18
C ASN A 272 -14.16 1.41 9.68
N ARG A 273 -15.12 1.56 8.78
CA ARG A 273 -14.92 1.54 7.32
C ARG A 273 -15.42 2.82 6.67
N THR A 274 -14.66 3.34 5.72
CA THR A 274 -15.07 4.52 4.96
C THR A 274 -16.13 4.12 3.94
N VAL A 275 -17.30 4.76 4.00
CA VAL A 275 -18.37 4.59 3.02
C VAL A 275 -18.05 5.40 1.76
N ASN A 276 -18.16 4.75 0.61
CA ASN A 276 -18.02 5.38 -0.70
C ASN A 276 -19.07 6.48 -0.88
N LYS A 277 -18.66 7.67 -1.35
CA LYS A 277 -19.59 8.79 -1.52
C LYS A 277 -20.70 8.49 -2.52
N VAL A 278 -20.39 7.76 -3.59
CA VAL A 278 -21.37 7.33 -4.59
C VAL A 278 -22.48 6.50 -3.95
N PHE A 279 -22.16 5.65 -2.97
CA PHE A 279 -23.18 4.92 -2.21
C PHE A 279 -24.06 5.86 -1.41
N THR A 280 -23.45 6.80 -0.70
CA THR A 280 -24.20 7.75 0.13
C THR A 280 -25.17 8.57 -0.71
N ASP A 281 -24.78 8.95 -1.93
CA ASP A 281 -25.56 9.85 -2.77
C ASP A 281 -26.55 9.14 -3.69
N LEU A 282 -26.20 7.97 -4.22
CA LEU A 282 -26.97 7.33 -5.30
C LEU A 282 -27.70 6.05 -4.87
N CYS A 283 -27.24 5.36 -3.82
CA CYS A 283 -27.81 4.09 -3.36
C CYS A 283 -29.14 4.33 -2.64
N SER A 284 -30.19 3.65 -3.07
CA SER A 284 -31.51 3.71 -2.44
C SER A 284 -31.76 2.55 -1.46
N ASN A 285 -30.98 1.49 -1.56
CA ASN A 285 -31.11 0.29 -0.76
C ASN A 285 -30.12 0.26 0.40
N SER A 286 -30.63 0.33 1.64
CA SER A 286 -29.80 0.31 2.85
C SER A 286 -29.01 -1.00 3.06
N SER A 287 -29.48 -2.12 2.51
CA SER A 287 -28.79 -3.42 2.59
C SER A 287 -27.75 -3.62 1.49
N ALA A 288 -27.67 -2.74 0.49
CA ALA A 288 -26.73 -2.89 -0.60
C ALA A 288 -25.28 -2.79 -0.09
N LYS A 289 -24.42 -3.67 -0.60
CA LYS A 289 -22.97 -3.70 -0.40
C LYS A 289 -22.21 -3.44 -1.72
N LEU A 290 -22.87 -3.60 -2.86
CA LEU A 290 -22.32 -3.41 -4.21
C LEU A 290 -23.32 -2.65 -5.09
N LEU A 291 -22.83 -1.63 -5.80
CA LEU A 291 -23.54 -0.98 -6.89
C LEU A 291 -23.00 -1.50 -8.22
N ILE A 292 -23.91 -1.77 -9.15
CA ILE A 292 -23.57 -2.23 -10.51
C ILE A 292 -24.20 -1.29 -11.52
N ILE A 293 -23.39 -0.81 -12.45
CA ILE A 293 -23.82 0.05 -13.56
C ILE A 293 -23.57 -0.71 -14.87
N PRO A 294 -24.62 -1.24 -15.53
CA PRO A 294 -24.50 -1.79 -16.88
C PRO A 294 -24.19 -0.68 -17.89
N ILE A 295 -23.25 -0.92 -18.78
CA ILE A 295 -22.93 -0.04 -19.92
C ILE A 295 -23.47 -0.69 -21.18
N LYS A 296 -24.31 0.02 -21.93
CA LYS A 296 -24.84 -0.45 -23.22
C LYS A 296 -23.97 0.02 -24.37
N GLU A 297 -24.16 -0.59 -25.53
CA GLU A 297 -23.56 -0.11 -26.76
C GLU A 297 -23.95 1.35 -27.03
N GLY A 298 -22.95 2.22 -27.19
CA GLY A 298 -23.12 3.67 -27.37
C GLY A 298 -23.05 4.50 -26.09
N ASP A 299 -23.16 3.88 -24.91
CA ASP A 299 -22.87 4.54 -23.64
C ASP A 299 -21.36 4.74 -23.52
N ASN A 300 -20.93 5.95 -23.17
CA ASN A 300 -19.52 6.23 -22.91
C ASN A 300 -19.40 6.97 -21.58
N PRO A 301 -18.81 6.37 -20.53
CA PRO A 301 -18.64 7.06 -19.26
C PRO A 301 -17.82 8.33 -19.49
N LYS A 302 -18.21 9.43 -18.85
CA LYS A 302 -17.41 10.66 -18.89
C LYS A 302 -15.95 10.33 -18.57
N LYS A 303 -15.01 10.85 -19.36
CA LYS A 303 -13.54 10.71 -19.19
C LYS A 303 -13.02 11.24 -17.84
N VAL A 304 -13.89 11.83 -17.04
CA VAL A 304 -13.65 12.39 -15.71
C VAL A 304 -13.24 11.31 -14.69
N VAL A 305 -13.41 10.02 -15.01
CA VAL A 305 -12.94 8.91 -14.15
C VAL A 305 -12.17 7.86 -14.96
N GLU A 306 -10.91 7.64 -14.58
CA GLU A 306 -10.15 6.45 -14.99
C GLU A 306 -10.56 5.27 -14.09
N PHE A 307 -11.24 4.27 -14.67
CA PHE A 307 -11.50 2.99 -14.00
C PHE A 307 -10.47 1.97 -14.45
N ILE A 308 -10.10 1.03 -13.57
CA ILE A 308 -9.29 -0.11 -14.00
C ILE A 308 -10.21 -1.08 -14.73
N ASN A 309 -9.92 -1.32 -16.00
CA ASN A 309 -10.63 -2.31 -16.80
C ASN A 309 -9.98 -3.69 -16.61
N TYR A 310 -10.73 -4.61 -16.01
CA TYR A 310 -10.41 -6.04 -16.03
C TYR A 310 -11.15 -6.64 -17.22
N SER A 311 -10.47 -6.60 -18.37
CA SER A 311 -10.87 -7.35 -19.56
C SER A 311 -9.86 -8.47 -19.81
N ASP A 312 -10.36 -9.60 -20.31
CA ASP A 312 -9.55 -10.70 -20.80
C ASP A 312 -9.04 -10.42 -22.24
N GLU A 313 -9.51 -9.36 -22.90
CA GLU A 313 -9.13 -8.99 -24.28
C GLU A 313 -8.16 -7.79 -24.30
N GLU A 314 -7.02 -7.96 -24.99
CA GLU A 314 -6.16 -6.83 -25.37
C GLU A 314 -6.84 -6.02 -26.49
N LYS A 315 -7.84 -5.17 -26.18
CA LYS A 315 -8.25 -4.00 -27.00
C LYS A 315 -9.40 -3.17 -26.42
N GLU A 316 -9.40 -1.90 -26.88
CA GLU A 316 -10.34 -0.76 -26.90
C GLU A 316 -11.83 -0.89 -26.51
N ASN A 317 -12.34 -2.03 -26.08
CA ASN A 317 -13.73 -2.17 -25.67
C ASN A 317 -13.98 -1.50 -24.31
N LEU A 318 -15.06 -0.71 -24.25
CA LEU A 318 -15.59 -0.21 -22.99
C LEU A 318 -16.03 -1.40 -22.11
N PRO A 319 -15.85 -1.33 -20.78
CA PRO A 319 -16.30 -2.39 -19.91
C PRO A 319 -17.81 -2.56 -20.02
N LYS A 320 -18.29 -3.79 -19.88
CA LYS A 320 -19.73 -4.11 -19.85
C LYS A 320 -20.39 -3.63 -18.56
N TYR A 321 -19.66 -3.65 -17.45
CA TYR A 321 -20.15 -3.22 -16.14
C TYR A 321 -19.14 -2.33 -15.43
N ILE A 322 -19.62 -1.29 -14.74
CA ILE A 322 -18.86 -0.61 -13.70
C ILE A 322 -19.35 -1.11 -12.35
N LEU A 323 -18.41 -1.54 -11.51
CA LEU A 323 -18.65 -1.95 -10.13
C LEU A 323 -18.13 -0.89 -9.18
N ILE A 324 -18.94 -0.59 -8.16
CA ILE A 324 -18.59 0.32 -7.08
C ILE A 324 -18.89 -0.39 -5.76
N PRO A 325 -17.90 -0.63 -4.88
CA PRO A 325 -18.11 -1.23 -3.56
C PRO A 325 -18.55 -0.20 -2.52
N LYS A 326 -19.34 -0.61 -1.52
CA LYS A 326 -19.84 0.28 -0.46
C LYS A 326 -18.73 0.88 0.38
N TYR A 327 -17.70 0.09 0.66
CA TYR A 327 -16.59 0.48 1.51
C TYR A 327 -15.30 0.65 0.70
N LEU A 328 -14.55 1.71 0.99
CA LEU A 328 -13.28 2.08 0.34
C LEU A 328 -12.06 1.42 0.99
N ASP A 329 -12.17 0.15 1.38
CA ASP A 329 -11.09 -0.61 2.00
C ASP A 329 -10.59 -1.70 1.05
N GLU A 330 -9.27 -1.74 0.82
CA GLU A 330 -8.61 -2.46 -0.27
C GLU A 330 -8.79 -4.00 -0.27
N ASN A 331 -9.30 -4.58 0.83
CA ASN A 331 -9.36 -6.03 1.02
C ASN A 331 -10.78 -6.62 1.02
N ASN A 332 -11.81 -5.83 0.71
CA ASN A 332 -13.18 -6.27 0.90
C ASN A 332 -13.81 -6.97 -0.32
N LEU A 333 -13.33 -6.73 -1.54
CA LEU A 333 -13.88 -7.33 -2.76
C LEU A 333 -12.79 -8.10 -3.52
N LYS A 334 -13.07 -9.36 -3.81
CA LYS A 334 -12.27 -10.20 -4.71
C LYS A 334 -13.03 -10.46 -6.00
N ILE A 335 -12.32 -10.45 -7.12
CA ILE A 335 -12.86 -10.69 -8.46
C ILE A 335 -12.07 -11.83 -9.08
N SER A 336 -12.74 -12.90 -9.49
CA SER A 336 -12.11 -14.06 -10.15
C SER A 336 -12.77 -14.34 -11.48
N SER A 337 -12.00 -14.38 -12.57
CA SER A 337 -12.44 -14.85 -13.89
C SER A 337 -12.49 -16.39 -13.90
N SER A 338 -13.38 -16.96 -14.71
CA SER A 338 -13.46 -18.42 -14.93
C SER A 338 -12.23 -18.99 -15.65
N ASN A 339 -11.42 -18.16 -16.32
CA ASN A 339 -10.33 -18.59 -17.21
C ASN A 339 -8.91 -18.23 -16.73
N LEU A 340 -8.74 -17.58 -15.58
CA LEU A 340 -7.43 -17.15 -15.08
C LEU A 340 -7.22 -17.54 -13.60
N ASN A 341 -6.01 -18.02 -13.29
CA ASN A 341 -5.55 -18.17 -11.92
C ASN A 341 -5.48 -16.77 -11.25
N LEU A 342 -6.42 -16.51 -10.34
CA LEU A 342 -6.41 -15.51 -9.27
C LEU A 342 -5.57 -14.25 -9.54
N LYS A 343 -6.19 -13.23 -10.14
CA LYS A 343 -5.77 -11.83 -9.94
C LYS A 343 -6.30 -11.37 -8.58
N ASP A 344 -5.67 -11.83 -7.51
CA ASP A 344 -5.98 -11.35 -6.16
C ASP A 344 -5.54 -9.87 -6.05
N LEU A 345 -6.47 -9.03 -5.60
CA LEU A 345 -6.32 -7.65 -5.11
C LEU A 345 -6.30 -6.55 -6.17
N TYR A 346 -7.30 -5.66 -6.05
CA TYR A 346 -7.27 -4.36 -6.69
C TYR A 346 -7.75 -3.27 -5.74
N SER A 347 -6.90 -2.24 -5.63
CA SER A 347 -6.97 -1.10 -4.74
C SER A 347 -7.81 0.06 -5.29
N THR A 348 -8.73 -0.19 -6.22
CA THR A 348 -9.51 0.87 -6.88
C THR A 348 -11.00 0.80 -6.59
N PHE A 349 -11.59 1.98 -6.42
CA PHE A 349 -12.99 2.13 -6.01
C PHE A 349 -13.97 2.13 -7.19
N TYR A 350 -13.44 2.12 -8.42
CA TYR A 350 -14.17 2.04 -9.69
C TYR A 350 -13.54 0.97 -10.56
N MET A 351 -14.28 -0.12 -10.80
CA MET A 351 -13.78 -1.28 -11.54
C MET A 351 -14.64 -1.52 -12.77
N GLY A 352 -14.03 -1.49 -13.95
CA GLY A 352 -14.66 -1.90 -15.19
C GLY A 352 -14.48 -3.40 -15.40
N LEU A 353 -15.53 -4.12 -15.78
CA LEU A 353 -15.47 -5.54 -16.10
C LEU A 353 -15.97 -5.81 -17.51
N ASP A 354 -15.22 -6.62 -18.24
CA ASP A 354 -15.63 -7.23 -19.50
C ASP A 354 -15.37 -8.75 -19.48
N GLY A 355 -16.42 -9.54 -19.69
CA GLY A 355 -16.43 -11.00 -19.50
C GLY A 355 -17.17 -11.51 -18.25
N ASN A 356 -16.88 -12.75 -17.86
CA ASN A 356 -17.57 -13.48 -16.80
C ASN A 356 -16.71 -13.54 -15.54
N TYR A 357 -17.21 -12.96 -14.44
CA TYR A 357 -16.49 -12.89 -13.18
C TYR A 357 -17.36 -13.37 -12.03
N THR A 358 -16.74 -14.10 -11.11
CA THR A 358 -17.28 -14.30 -9.76
C THR A 358 -16.72 -13.23 -8.84
N LEU A 359 -17.61 -12.48 -8.22
CA LEU A 359 -17.30 -11.49 -7.20
C LEU A 359 -17.50 -12.12 -5.83
N THR A 360 -16.54 -11.92 -4.92
CA THR A 360 -16.61 -12.42 -3.54
C THR A 360 -16.35 -11.26 -2.59
N TYR A 361 -17.35 -10.90 -1.77
CA TYR A 361 -17.13 -9.97 -0.66
C TYR A 361 -16.60 -10.74 0.55
N SER A 362 -15.43 -10.38 1.05
CA SER A 362 -14.83 -11.01 2.23
C SER A 362 -14.95 -10.07 3.43
N ASP A 363 -16.17 -9.88 3.91
CA ASP A 363 -16.36 -9.30 5.25
C ASP A 363 -16.69 -10.38 6.29
N SER A 364 -16.48 -10.05 7.56
CA SER A 364 -16.81 -10.90 8.71
C SER A 364 -18.31 -11.14 8.89
N GLU A 365 -19.17 -10.50 8.08
CA GLU A 365 -20.64 -10.51 8.19
C GLU A 365 -21.33 -11.30 7.05
N GLY A 366 -20.58 -11.79 6.06
CA GLY A 366 -21.11 -12.72 5.06
C GLY A 366 -20.44 -12.61 3.68
N VAL A 367 -20.35 -13.74 2.99
CA VAL A 367 -19.79 -13.82 1.64
C VAL A 367 -20.89 -13.56 0.61
N LEU A 368 -20.87 -12.41 -0.05
CA LEU A 368 -21.67 -12.18 -1.26
C LEU A 368 -20.93 -12.81 -2.45
N LYS A 369 -21.58 -13.77 -3.12
CA LYS A 369 -21.12 -14.34 -4.40
C LYS A 369 -22.03 -13.89 -5.53
N LEU A 370 -21.45 -13.35 -6.60
CA LEU A 370 -22.21 -12.89 -7.76
C LEU A 370 -21.46 -13.25 -9.05
N ASP A 371 -22.17 -13.85 -9.99
CA ASP A 371 -21.69 -14.08 -11.35
C ASP A 371 -22.16 -12.94 -12.25
N THR A 372 -21.22 -12.22 -12.88
CA THR A 372 -21.56 -11.06 -13.72
C THR A 372 -22.31 -11.45 -15.00
N SER A 373 -22.21 -12.71 -15.44
CA SER A 373 -22.87 -13.21 -16.65
C SER A 373 -24.39 -13.31 -16.50
N THR A 374 -24.90 -13.48 -15.28
CA THR A 374 -26.33 -13.65 -15.00
C THR A 374 -27.04 -12.34 -14.65
N LEU A 375 -26.29 -11.23 -14.61
CA LEU A 375 -26.79 -9.94 -14.16
C LEU A 375 -27.94 -9.40 -15.00
N GLU A 376 -28.09 -9.74 -16.27
CA GLU A 376 -29.19 -9.23 -17.09
C GLU A 376 -30.50 -10.00 -16.88
N THR A 377 -30.43 -11.24 -16.41
CA THR A 377 -31.54 -12.20 -16.49
C THR A 377 -32.06 -12.65 -15.14
N GLU A 378 -31.34 -12.38 -14.05
CA GLU A 378 -31.72 -12.84 -12.70
C GLU A 378 -32.16 -11.70 -11.76
N LYS A 379 -33.00 -12.10 -10.79
CA LYS A 379 -33.29 -11.26 -9.62
C LYS A 379 -32.00 -11.18 -8.80
N LEU A 380 -31.49 -9.97 -8.65
CA LEU A 380 -30.25 -9.73 -7.92
C LEU A 380 -30.39 -10.06 -6.43
N PRO A 381 -29.28 -10.44 -5.76
CA PRO A 381 -29.21 -10.49 -4.31
C PRO A 381 -29.63 -9.14 -3.68
N ALA A 382 -30.19 -9.18 -2.47
CA ALA A 382 -30.63 -7.97 -1.76
C ALA A 382 -29.47 -7.02 -1.43
N GLU A 383 -28.24 -7.54 -1.44
CA GLU A 383 -26.99 -6.84 -1.21
C GLU A 383 -26.44 -6.16 -2.47
N VAL A 384 -27.12 -6.27 -3.62
CA VAL A 384 -26.71 -5.66 -4.90
C VAL A 384 -27.80 -4.72 -5.40
N GLU A 385 -27.43 -3.49 -5.73
CA GLU A 385 -28.33 -2.52 -6.38
C GLU A 385 -27.79 -2.15 -7.77
N LYS A 386 -28.64 -2.27 -8.79
CA LYS A 386 -28.34 -1.74 -10.13
C LYS A 386 -28.65 -0.25 -10.17
N LEU A 387 -27.70 0.54 -10.65
CA LEU A 387 -27.91 1.95 -10.97
C LEU A 387 -28.02 2.15 -12.48
N ASN A 388 -28.84 3.13 -12.87
CA ASN A 388 -28.90 3.61 -14.23
C ASN A 388 -27.58 4.33 -14.58
N PHE A 389 -27.00 3.98 -15.74
CA PHE A 389 -25.82 4.63 -16.30
C PHE A 389 -25.95 6.15 -16.40
N GLU A 390 -27.08 6.69 -16.86
CA GLU A 390 -27.31 8.14 -16.97
C GLU A 390 -27.20 8.82 -15.60
N LYS A 391 -27.83 8.26 -14.56
CA LYS A 391 -27.78 8.79 -13.18
C LYS A 391 -26.34 8.81 -12.66
N PHE A 392 -25.58 7.75 -12.93
CA PHE A 392 -24.17 7.69 -12.55
C PHE A 392 -23.32 8.71 -13.35
N ASN A 393 -23.55 8.84 -14.65
CA ASN A 393 -22.81 9.74 -15.51
C ASN A 393 -23.10 11.23 -15.19
N ASP A 394 -24.34 11.55 -14.81
CA ASP A 394 -24.73 12.86 -14.30
C ASP A 394 -24.04 13.16 -12.97
N TYR A 395 -23.98 12.19 -12.05
CA TYR A 395 -23.22 12.32 -10.81
C TYR A 395 -21.75 12.64 -11.10
N LEU A 396 -21.09 11.89 -11.98
CA LEU A 396 -19.70 12.15 -12.37
C LEU A 396 -19.51 13.55 -12.96
N GLY A 397 -20.49 14.04 -13.72
CA GLY A 397 -20.48 15.39 -14.28
C GLY A 397 -20.55 16.53 -13.28
N ASN A 398 -20.97 16.25 -12.04
CA ASN A 398 -21.17 17.24 -10.99
C ASN A 398 -20.07 17.19 -9.92
N ILE A 399 -19.14 16.24 -10.00
CA ILE A 399 -17.95 16.22 -9.15
C ILE A 399 -17.08 17.41 -9.54
N LYS A 400 -16.80 18.29 -8.58
CA LYS A 400 -15.95 19.47 -8.74
C LYS A 400 -14.59 19.23 -8.12
#